data_AF-A0A661K0I6-F1
#
_entry.id   AF-A0A661K0I6-F1
#
_cell.length_a   1.000
_cell.length_b   1.000
_cell.length_c   1.000
_cell.angle_alpha   90.00
_cell.angle_beta   90.00
_cell.angle_gamma   90.00
#
_symmetry.space_group_name_H-M   'P 1'
#
loop_
_entity.id
_entity.type
_entity.pdbx_description
1 polymer ?
#
loop_
_entity_poly.entity_id
_entity_poly.type
_entity_poly.pdbx_seq_one_letter_code
_entity_poly.pdbx_strand_id
1 'polypeptide(L)' 'MAKYWICEMLNRLVGKCVEFHGGYGYMEEYPIARMFRDARVQTIYAGTSEIMLLLISRSLGL' A
#
# COMPACT_ATOMS: atom_id res chain seq x y z
N MET A 1 -5.89 11.73 6.57
CA MET A 1 -6.48 10.43 6.96
C MET A 1 -6.73 9.51 5.76
N ALA A 2 -7.52 9.92 4.75
CA ALA A 2 -7.90 9.04 3.63
C ALA A 2 -6.70 8.39 2.90
N LYS A 3 -5.71 9.20 2.51
CA LYS A 3 -4.51 8.71 1.82
C LYS A 3 -3.79 7.61 2.61
N TYR A 4 -3.44 7.88 3.87
CA TYR A 4 -2.80 6.89 4.76
C TYR A 4 -3.58 5.57 4.78
N TRP A 5 -4.89 5.64 5.05
CA TRP A 5 -5.72 4.46 5.16
C TRP A 5 -5.77 3.64 3.87
N ILE A 6 -6.01 4.29 2.73
CA ILE A 6 -6.16 3.62 1.44
C ILE A 6 -4.82 3.01 0.99
N CYS A 7 -3.70 3.72 1.15
CA CYS A 7 -2.39 3.23 0.75
C CYS A 7 -1.93 2.01 1.59
N GLU A 8 -2.15 2.04 2.91
CA GLU A 8 -1.87 0.90 3.79
C GLU A 8 -2.78 -0.30 3.49
N MET A 9 -4.08 -0.04 3.31
CA MET A 9 -5.05 -1.07 2.94
C MET A 9 -4.70 -1.72 1.60
N LEU A 10 -4.34 -0.93 0.59
CA LEU A 10 -3.93 -1.43 -0.74
C LEU A 10 -2.75 -2.38 -0.62
N ASN A 11 -1.69 -1.97 0.10
CA ASN A 11 -0.51 -2.82 0.28
C ASN A 11 -0.85 -4.16 0.93
N ARG A 12 -1.70 -4.14 1.97
CA ARG A 12 -2.16 -5.36 2.64
C ARG A 12 -3.01 -6.24 1.71
N LEU A 13 -3.93 -5.65 0.95
CA LEU A 13 -4.84 -6.38 0.09
C LEU A 13 -4.09 -7.03 -1.08
N VAL A 14 -3.24 -6.28 -1.77
CA VAL A 14 -2.47 -6.82 -2.90
C VAL A 14 -1.49 -7.89 -2.44
N GLY A 15 -0.87 -7.74 -1.25
CA GLY A 15 -0.06 -8.79 -0.65
C GLY A 15 -0.84 -10.09 -0.44
N LYS A 16 -2.07 -10.02 0.08
CA LYS A 16 -2.95 -11.20 0.20
C LYS A 16 -3.34 -11.79 -1.15
N CYS A 17 -3.55 -10.95 -2.16
CA CYS A 17 -3.84 -11.42 -3.51
C CYS A 17 -2.65 -12.18 -4.10
N VAL A 18 -1.40 -11.71 -3.92
CA VAL A 18 -0.20 -12.46 -4.33
C VAL A 18 -0.15 -13.83 -3.63
N GLU A 19 -0.36 -13.87 -2.32
CA GLU A 19 -0.39 -15.11 -1.54
C GLU A 19 -1.46 -16.09 -2.05
N PHE A 20 -2.67 -15.61 -2.32
CA PHE A 20 -3.77 -16.40 -2.89
C PHE A 20 -3.43 -17.01 -4.25
N HIS A 21 -2.68 -16.29 -5.10
CA HIS A 21 -2.24 -16.81 -6.41
C HIS A 21 -1.03 -17.76 -6.30
N GLY A 22 -0.41 -17.89 -5.12
CA GLY A 22 0.76 -18.73 -4.90
C GLY A 22 1.95 -18.33 -5.77
N GLY A 23 2.66 -19.30 -6.34
CA GLY A 23 3.80 -19.05 -7.23
C GLY A 23 3.44 -18.21 -8.46
N TYR A 24 2.22 -18.35 -8.99
CA TYR A 24 1.74 -17.54 -10.10
C TYR A 24 1.59 -16.06 -9.74
N GLY A 25 1.41 -15.74 -8.44
CA GLY A 25 1.36 -14.37 -7.95
C GLY A 25 2.65 -13.58 -8.16
N TYR A 26 3.77 -14.27 -8.40
CA TYR A 26 5.09 -13.70 -8.67
C TYR A 26 5.50 -13.75 -10.16
N MET A 27 4.68 -14.35 -11.01
CA MET A 27 4.95 -14.47 -12.45
C MET A 27 4.46 -13.18 -13.15
N GLU A 28 5.34 -12.51 -13.90
CA GLU A 28 5.05 -11.21 -14.53
C GLU A 28 4.03 -11.30 -15.68
N GLU A 29 3.71 -12.51 -16.14
CA GLU A 29 2.62 -12.81 -17.06
C GLU A 29 1.24 -12.53 -16.44
N TYR A 30 1.14 -12.54 -15.10
CA TYR A 30 -0.10 -12.24 -14.39
C TYR A 30 -0.10 -10.80 -13.88
N PRO A 31 -1.21 -10.04 -14.06
CA PRO A 31 -1.28 -8.62 -13.66
C PRO A 31 -0.99 -8.37 -12.17
N ILE A 32 -1.23 -9.37 -11.31
CA ILE A 32 -1.05 -9.25 -9.86
C ILE A 32 0.40 -8.95 -9.46
N ALA A 33 1.39 -9.48 -10.17
CA ALA A 33 2.81 -9.22 -9.89
C ALA A 33 3.14 -7.73 -10.07
N ARG A 34 2.65 -7.12 -11.15
CA ARG A 34 2.78 -5.67 -11.39
C ARG A 34 2.02 -4.86 -10.35
N MET A 35 0.76 -5.22 -10.07
CA MET A 35 -0.05 -4.50 -9.08
C MET A 35 0.62 -4.51 -7.70
N PHE A 36 1.30 -5.60 -7.32
CA PHE A 36 2.05 -5.68 -6.08
C PHE A 36 3.21 -4.71 -6.05
N ARG A 37 4.03 -4.65 -7.11
CA ARG A 37 5.12 -3.68 -7.22
C ARG A 37 4.62 -2.23 -7.20
N ASP A 38 3.57 -1.93 -7.96
CA ASP A 38 3.00 -0.58 -8.05
C ASP A 38 2.35 -0.13 -6.72
N ALA A 39 1.78 -1.06 -5.94
CA ALA A 39 1.21 -0.75 -4.63
C ALA A 39 2.27 -0.28 -3.61
N ARG A 40 3.51 -0.78 -3.69
CA ARG A 40 4.57 -0.47 -2.70
C ARG A 40 4.93 1.01 -2.65
N VAL A 41 4.84 1.72 -3.77
CA VAL A 41 5.25 3.12 -3.84
C VAL A 41 4.19 4.10 -3.30
N GLN A 42 2.94 3.63 -3.17
CA GLN A 42 1.80 4.45 -2.74
C GLN A 42 1.97 4.99 -1.31
N THR A 43 2.67 4.27 -0.44
CA THR A 43 2.97 4.71 0.94
C THR A 43 4.16 5.66 1.03
N ILE A 44 4.84 5.96 -0.09
CA ILE A 44 6.06 6.80 -0.14
C ILE A 44 5.76 8.14 -0.83
N TYR A 45 5.16 8.11 -2.02
CA TYR A 45 4.92 9.32 -2.81
C TYR A 45 3.94 10.27 -2.14
N ALA A 46 4.13 11.57 -2.35
CA ALA A 46 3.30 12.63 -1.76
C ALA A 46 3.21 12.54 -0.21
N GLY A 47 4.30 12.13 0.45
CA GLY A 47 4.44 12.03 1.91
C GLY A 47 4.30 10.60 2.43
N THR A 48 5.24 10.15 3.25
CA THR A 48 5.22 8.77 3.76
C THR A 48 4.05 8.51 4.70
N SER A 49 3.78 7.24 5.02
CA SER A 49 2.78 6.86 6.02
C SER A 49 3.02 7.53 7.37
N GLU A 50 4.28 7.65 7.81
CA GLU A 50 4.67 8.32 9.06
C GLU A 50 4.42 9.82 9.00
N ILE A 51 4.70 10.47 7.86
CA ILE A 51 4.36 11.89 7.66
C ILE A 51 2.86 12.10 7.71
N MET A 52 2.08 11.19 7.13
CA MET A 52 0.62 11.27 7.20
C MET A 52 0.12 11.11 8.64
N LEU A 53 0.67 10.17 9.41
CA LEU A 53 0.35 10.00 10.83
C LEU A 53 0.71 11.24 11.65
N LEU A 54 1.88 11.84 11.41
CA LEU A 54 2.29 13.10 12.04
C LEU A 54 1.30 14.24 11.77
N LEU A 55 0.87 14.39 10.52
CA LEU A 55 -0.13 15.42 10.13
C LEU A 55 -1.49 15.14 10.78
N ILE A 56 -1.89 13.87 10.88
CA ILE A 56 -3.13 13.47 11.57
C ILE A 56 -3.04 13.79 13.05
N SER A 57 -1.94 13.45 13.73
CA SER A 57 -1.71 13.78 15.16
C SER A 57 -1.88 15.28 15.42
N ARG A 58 -1.20 16.10 14.61
CA ARG A 58 -1.30 17.57 14.68
C ARG A 58 -2.73 18.05 14.50
N SER A 59 -3.49 17.46 13.58
CA SER A 59 -4.90 17.82 13.36
C SER A 59 -5.83 17.44 14.53
N LEU A 60 -5.41 16.50 15.37
CA LEU A 60 -6.13 16.07 16.57
C LEU A 60 -5.69 16.83 17.84
N GLY A 61 -4.70 17.72 17.74
CA GLY A 61 -4.13 18.43 18.90
C GLY A 61 -3.22 17.56 19.77
N LEU A 62 -2.73 16.45 19.23
CA LEU A 62 -1.80 15.50 19.86
C LEU A 62 -0.36 15.73 19.37
#